data_AF-A0A9C9DH23-F1
#
_entry.id   AF-A0A9C9DH23-F1
#
_cell.length_a   1.000
_cell.length_b   1.000
_cell.length_c   1.000
_cell.angle_alpha   90.00
_cell.angle_beta   90.00
_cell.angle_gamma   90.00
#
_symmetry.space_group_name_H-M   'P 1'
#
loop_
_entity.id
_entity.type
_entity.pdbx_description
1 polymer ?
#
loop_
_entity_poly.entity_id
_entity_poly.type
_entity_poly.pdbx_seq_one_letter_code
_entity_poly.pdbx_strand_id
1 'polypeptide(L)' 'MPQNGEHPPTGRILVIMAHPDDIEFGAAGSIARWVDEGAEVTYCIITDGA' A
#
# COMPACT_ATOMS: atom_id res chain seq x y z
N MET A 1 -16.61 -12.32 -9.68
CA MET A 1 -16.19 -10.90 -9.61
C MET A 1 -17.00 -10.26 -8.50
N PRO A 2 -16.39 -9.75 -7.41
CA PRO A 2 -17.17 -9.02 -6.43
C PRO A 2 -17.65 -7.70 -7.05
N GLN A 3 -18.85 -7.31 -6.64
CA GLN A 3 -19.71 -6.31 -7.25
C GLN A 3 -19.85 -5.11 -6.29
N ASN A 4 -19.80 -3.91 -6.84
CA ASN A 4 -20.00 -2.57 -6.26
C ASN A 4 -20.29 -2.47 -4.75
N GLY A 5 -19.43 -1.73 -4.04
CA GLY A 5 -19.89 -0.74 -3.05
C GLY A 5 -19.48 -0.95 -1.60
N GLU A 6 -18.96 -2.11 -1.20
CA GLU A 6 -18.63 -2.36 0.20
C GLU A 6 -17.30 -3.10 0.29
N HIS A 7 -16.20 -2.35 0.15
CA HIS A 7 -14.92 -2.87 0.63
C HIS A 7 -14.89 -2.62 2.15
N PRO A 8 -14.58 -3.65 2.97
CA PRO A 8 -14.35 -3.42 4.39
C PRO A 8 -13.22 -2.40 4.57
N PRO A 9 -12.99 -1.89 5.80
CA PRO A 9 -11.79 -1.13 6.16
C PRO A 9 -10.45 -1.89 5.90
N THR A 10 -10.51 -3.03 5.20
CA THR A 10 -9.47 -3.98 4.81
C THR A 10 -9.58 -4.31 3.31
N GLY A 11 -9.24 -3.34 2.47
CA GLY A 11 -9.14 -3.52 1.01
C GLY A 11 -7.77 -4.03 0.55
N ARG A 12 -7.61 -4.21 -0.76
CA ARG A 12 -6.28 -4.36 -1.38
C ARG A 12 -5.72 -2.97 -1.71
N ILE A 13 -4.47 -2.72 -1.35
CA ILE A 13 -3.79 -1.44 -1.55
C ILE A 13 -2.56 -1.65 -2.44
N LEU A 14 -2.44 -0.83 -3.49
CA LEU A 14 -1.23 -0.74 -4.31
C LEU A 14 -0.51 0.57 -3.97
N VAL A 15 0.71 0.47 -3.46
CA VAL A 15 1.59 1.61 -3.22
C VAL A 15 2.58 1.70 -4.38
N ILE A 16 2.66 2.86 -5.03
CA ILE A 16 3.56 3.10 -6.16
C ILE A 16 4.54 4.20 -5.75
N MET A 17 5.84 3.89 -5.78
CA MET A 17 6.91 4.83 -5.45
C MET A 17 8.10 4.68 -6.40
N ALA A 18 8.91 5.74 -6.54
CA ALA A 18 10.00 5.76 -7.50
C ALA A 18 11.16 4.87 -7.04
N HIS A 19 11.58 5.02 -5.79
CA HIS A 19 12.69 4.32 -5.18
C HIS A 19 12.23 3.50 -3.97
N PRO A 20 13.01 2.50 -3.52
CA PRO A 20 12.65 1.68 -2.37
C PRO A 20 12.46 2.47 -1.07
N ASP A 21 13.18 3.59 -0.87
CA ASP A 21 13.19 4.39 0.36
C ASP A 21 12.09 5.46 0.47
N ASP A 22 11.40 5.76 -0.63
CA ASP A 22 10.33 6.77 -0.66
C ASP A 22 9.17 6.41 0.29
N ILE A 23 8.93 5.10 0.52
CA ILE A 23 7.81 4.61 1.33
C ILE A 23 8.00 4.93 2.81
N GLU A 24 9.24 4.78 3.30
CA GLU A 24 9.64 5.01 4.69
C GLU A 24 9.31 6.43 5.14
N PHE A 25 9.56 7.42 4.26
CA PHE A 25 9.32 8.83 4.55
C PHE A 25 7.94 9.32 4.11
N GLY A 26 7.34 8.69 3.10
CA GLY A 26 6.08 9.14 2.52
C GLY A 26 4.85 8.62 3.27
N ALA A 27 4.81 7.33 3.61
CA ALA A 27 3.55 6.69 4.01
C ALA A 27 3.67 5.49 4.97
N ALA A 28 4.87 5.16 5.48
CA ALA A 28 5.09 3.96 6.29
C ALA A 28 4.12 3.83 7.49
N GLY A 29 3.86 4.91 8.23
CA GLY A 29 2.92 4.88 9.36
C GLY A 29 1.47 4.59 8.96
N SER A 30 1.02 5.15 7.84
CA SER A 30 -0.32 4.89 7.30
C SER A 30 -0.44 3.45 6.81
N ILE A 31 0.59 2.95 6.12
CA ILE A 31 0.62 1.58 5.62
C ILE A 31 0.63 0.57 6.78
N ALA A 32 1.44 0.80 7.81
CA ALA A 32 1.46 -0.03 9.00
C ALA A 32 0.06 -0.12 9.64
N ARG A 33 -0.63 1.01 9.81
CA ARG A 33 -2.01 1.03 10.32
C ARG A 33 -2.97 0.24 9.43
N TRP A 34 -2.89 0.38 8.12
CA TRP A 34 -3.78 -0.35 7.21
C TRP A 34 -3.51 -1.86 7.22
N VAL A 35 -2.24 -2.27 7.32
CA VAL A 35 -1.87 -3.68 7.49
C VAL A 35 -2.43 -4.21 8.82
N ASP A 36 -2.28 -3.47 9.92
CA ASP A 36 -2.84 -3.84 11.23
C ASP A 36 -4.36 -3.93 11.21
N GLU A 37 -5.02 -3.08 10.43
CA GLU A 37 -6.47 -3.13 10.22
C GLU A 37 -6.88 -4.34 9.39
N GLY A 38 -5.98 -4.91 8.57
CA GLY A 38 -6.16 -6.16 7.80
C GLY A 38 -6.09 -5.98 6.28
N ALA A 39 -5.55 -4.87 5.78
CA ALA A 39 -5.36 -4.63 4.35
C ALA A 39 -4.24 -5.49 3.75
N GLU A 40 -4.45 -5.96 2.52
CA GLU A 40 -3.40 -6.61 1.72
C GLU A 40 -2.66 -5.53 0.92
N VAL A 41 -1.39 -5.31 1.21
CA VAL A 41 -0.59 -4.25 0.60
C VAL A 41 0.42 -4.82 -0.38
N THR A 42 0.44 -4.29 -1.60
CA THR A 42 1.44 -4.59 -2.63
C THR A 42 2.24 -3.33 -2.95
N TYR A 43 3.56 -3.44 -3.02
CA TYR A 43 4.45 -2.36 -3.44
C TYR A 43 4.85 -2.52 -4.91
N CYS A 44 4.72 -1.43 -5.67
CA CYS A 44 5.25 -1.29 -7.02
C CYS A 44 6.34 -0.23 -6.99
N ILE A 45 7.59 -0.69 -6.95
CA ILE A 45 8.76 0.16 -6.97
C ILE A 45 9.26 0.27 -8.40
N ILE A 46 9.39 1.51 -8.89
CA ILE A 46 9.66 1.75 -10.32
C ILE A 46 11.15 1.58 -10.65
N THR A 47 12.04 1.92 -9.73
CA THR A 47 13.50 1.87 -9.91
C THR A 47 14.19 1.28 -8.68
N ASP A 48 15.45 0.84 -8.80
CA ASP A 48 16.23 0.32 -7.67
C ASP A 48 16.94 1.41 -6.86
N GLY A 49 16.93 2.66 -7.32
CA GLY A 49 17.57 3.79 -6.64
C GLY A 49 19.09 3.89 -6.82
N ALA A 50 19.66 3.24 -7.85
CA ALA A 50 21.09 3.31 -8.20
C ALA A 50 21.51 4.62 -8.88
#